data_AF-A0A558DC92-F1
#
_entry.id   AF-A0A558DC92-F1
#
_cell.length_a   1.000
_cell.length_b   1.000
_cell.length_c   1.000
_cell.angle_alpha   90.00
_cell.angle_beta   90.00
_cell.angle_gamma   90.00
#
_symmetry.space_group_name_H-M   'P 1'
#
loop_
_entity.id
_entity.type
_entity.pdbx_description
1 polymer ?
#
loop_
_entity_poly.entity_id
_entity_poly.type
_entity_poly.pdbx_seq_one_letter_code
_entity_poly.pdbx_strand_id
1 'polypeptide(L)'
;MDLIWEPGNEVERELLRALEAGDGGRFAKAVLSAPLFLPVLPKRDSPEGKELMLLLPWEEEHVLAYTCAETLSDALGPYTDGYTETTYAALAAAWPEGSALKLALNPGLPIAAALPIEAIHDLAEGRRSLIPSEDVEQLVLDELRKQIRASALTALGCGRAAVLVSVPGSPLEAALTEAVRREDHDGYLAALMNGEVVALTSRPVPPGMTPGADGFPWRILGTPRSPVIALFSSTATLDRVAPQGQHHVTVPFLALLADWPDENHALCLDPGAETELILTGEGMYGLRAAVAGILAEDAEDVAR
;
A
#
# COMPACT_ATOMS: atom_id res chain seq x y z
N MET A 1 -19.46 -2.70 24.43
CA MET A 1 -18.49 -3.26 25.40
C MET A 1 -17.70 -4.23 24.57
N ASP A 2 -16.57 -3.76 24.05
CA ASP A 2 -15.76 -4.55 23.13
C ASP A 2 -15.17 -5.69 23.95
N LEU A 3 -15.71 -6.89 23.74
CA LEU A 3 -15.20 -8.11 24.34
C LEU A 3 -13.79 -8.29 23.79
N ILE A 4 -12.79 -8.12 24.64
CA ILE A 4 -11.41 -8.47 24.33
C ILE A 4 -11.41 -9.99 24.13
N TRP A 5 -11.18 -10.43 22.89
CA TRP A 5 -11.05 -11.84 22.57
C TRP A 5 -9.84 -12.43 23.31
N GLU A 6 -10.01 -13.61 23.89
CA GLU A 6 -8.91 -14.39 24.48
C GLU A 6 -8.78 -15.74 23.75
N PRO A 7 -7.54 -16.23 23.51
CA PRO A 7 -7.33 -17.55 22.94
C PRO A 7 -7.95 -18.68 23.78
N GLY A 8 -8.74 -19.57 23.16
CA GLY A 8 -9.43 -20.66 23.83
C GLY A 8 -8.55 -21.88 24.13
N ASN A 9 -7.39 -22.03 23.49
CA ASN A 9 -6.47 -23.15 23.74
C ASN A 9 -4.98 -22.79 23.46
N GLU A 10 -4.08 -23.76 23.62
CA GLU A 10 -2.64 -23.55 23.37
C GLU A 10 -2.34 -23.26 21.89
N VAL A 11 -3.07 -23.87 20.96
CA VAL A 11 -2.88 -23.66 19.53
C VAL A 11 -3.13 -22.19 19.19
N GLU A 12 -4.24 -21.63 19.63
CA GLU A 12 -4.57 -20.21 19.40
C GLU A 12 -3.60 -19.25 20.08
N ARG A 13 -3.10 -19.61 21.27
CA ARG A 13 -2.04 -18.82 21.94
C ARG A 13 -0.75 -18.82 21.14
N GLU A 14 -0.39 -19.94 20.53
CA GLU A 14 0.79 -20.02 19.67
C GLU A 14 0.58 -19.28 18.34
N LEU A 15 -0.62 -19.36 17.75
CA LEU A 15 -0.95 -18.59 16.54
C LEU A 15 -0.85 -17.09 16.79
N LEU A 16 -1.40 -16.60 17.91
CA LEU A 16 -1.31 -15.19 18.28
C LEU A 16 0.15 -14.75 18.43
N ARG A 17 0.97 -15.49 19.20
CA ARG A 17 2.40 -15.19 19.35
C ARG A 17 3.16 -15.21 18.04
N ALA A 18 2.84 -16.15 17.15
CA ALA A 18 3.47 -16.27 15.85
C ALA A 18 3.13 -15.07 14.96
N LEU A 19 1.88 -14.60 14.98
CA LEU A 19 1.46 -13.39 14.25
C LEU A 19 2.12 -12.12 14.81
N GLU A 20 2.12 -11.94 16.13
CA GLU A 20 2.79 -10.81 16.80
C GLU A 20 4.29 -10.76 16.50
N ALA A 21 4.92 -11.93 16.32
CA ALA A 21 6.34 -12.03 15.98
C ALA A 21 6.63 -12.04 14.47
N GLY A 22 5.61 -12.02 13.60
CA GLY A 22 5.77 -12.22 12.15
C GLY A 22 6.37 -13.58 11.76
N ASP A 23 6.26 -14.59 12.62
CA ASP A 23 6.87 -15.92 12.43
C ASP A 23 5.94 -16.88 11.69
N GLY A 24 5.99 -16.81 10.35
CA GLY A 24 5.24 -17.70 9.46
C GLY A 24 5.52 -19.19 9.68
N GLY A 25 6.74 -19.55 10.07
CA GLY A 25 7.13 -20.94 10.30
C GLY A 25 6.47 -21.51 11.56
N ARG A 26 6.46 -20.75 12.66
CA ARG A 26 5.73 -21.14 13.88
C ARG A 26 4.24 -21.21 13.67
N PHE A 27 3.66 -20.23 12.99
CA PHE A 27 2.24 -20.22 12.65
C PHE A 27 1.86 -21.49 11.86
N ALA A 28 2.59 -21.78 10.78
CA ALA A 28 2.32 -22.95 9.96
C ALA A 28 2.48 -24.26 10.74
N LYS A 29 3.52 -24.37 11.57
CA LYS A 29 3.73 -25.55 12.41
C LYS A 29 2.59 -25.79 13.40
N ALA A 30 2.06 -24.72 14.00
CA ALA A 30 0.91 -24.78 14.90
C ALA A 30 -0.33 -25.29 14.15
N VAL A 31 -0.65 -24.74 12.98
CA VAL A 31 -1.78 -25.19 12.14
C VAL A 31 -1.62 -26.64 11.69
N LEU A 32 -0.44 -27.01 11.18
CA LEU A 32 -0.16 -28.37 10.66
C LEU A 32 -0.31 -29.47 11.72
N SER A 33 -0.09 -29.13 12.99
CA SER A 33 -0.12 -30.08 14.10
C SER A 33 -1.44 -30.08 14.88
N ALA A 34 -2.31 -29.10 14.62
CA ALA A 34 -3.55 -28.90 15.37
C ALA A 34 -4.73 -29.71 14.79
N PRO A 35 -5.69 -30.12 15.64
CA PRO A 35 -7.03 -30.42 15.16
C PRO A 35 -7.67 -29.14 14.59
N LEU A 36 -8.41 -29.29 13.50
CA LEU A 36 -9.21 -28.24 12.89
C LEU A 36 -10.69 -28.58 13.00
N PHE A 37 -11.50 -27.58 13.32
CA PHE A 37 -12.93 -27.70 13.49
C PHE A 37 -13.64 -26.98 12.34
N LEU A 38 -14.29 -27.76 11.47
CA LEU A 38 -15.08 -27.24 10.36
C LEU A 38 -16.53 -27.09 10.82
N PRO A 39 -17.10 -25.87 10.83
CA PRO A 39 -18.46 -25.66 11.28
C PRO A 39 -19.46 -26.32 10.32
N VAL A 40 -20.51 -26.90 10.88
CA VAL A 40 -21.70 -27.28 10.12
C VAL A 40 -22.54 -26.02 9.97
N LEU A 41 -22.55 -25.47 8.76
CA LEU A 41 -23.24 -24.23 8.43
C LEU A 41 -24.68 -24.49 7.94
N PRO A 42 -25.60 -23.54 8.13
CA PRO A 42 -26.92 -23.59 7.50
C PRO A 42 -26.77 -23.65 5.98
N LYS A 43 -27.80 -24.19 5.31
CA LYS A 43 -27.79 -24.24 3.84
C LYS A 43 -27.72 -22.83 3.28
N ARG A 44 -26.86 -22.63 2.28
CA ARG A 44 -26.58 -21.31 1.68
C ARG A 44 -27.83 -20.59 1.15
N ASP A 45 -28.87 -21.32 0.78
CA ASP A 45 -30.14 -20.78 0.28
C ASP A 45 -31.18 -20.49 1.38
N SER A 46 -30.95 -20.94 2.63
CA SER A 46 -31.81 -20.65 3.78
C SER A 46 -31.69 -19.17 4.22
N PRO A 47 -32.68 -18.64 4.95
CA PRO A 47 -32.60 -17.30 5.53
C PRO A 47 -31.33 -17.08 6.37
N GLU A 48 -31.00 -18.04 7.22
CA GLU A 48 -29.83 -18.02 8.11
C GLU A 48 -28.52 -18.11 7.31
N GLY A 49 -28.49 -18.92 6.25
CA GLY A 49 -27.34 -18.99 5.34
C GLY A 49 -27.10 -17.69 4.59
N LYS A 50 -28.16 -16.99 4.16
CA LYS A 50 -28.04 -15.67 3.52
C LYS A 50 -27.57 -14.60 4.49
N GLU A 51 -28.03 -14.63 5.73
CA GLU A 51 -27.60 -13.71 6.79
C GLU A 51 -26.12 -13.91 7.13
N LEU A 52 -25.67 -15.16 7.29
CA LEU A 52 -24.26 -15.49 7.50
C LEU A 52 -23.35 -14.96 6.38
N MET A 53 -23.78 -15.04 5.12
CA MET A 53 -23.02 -14.51 3.98
C MET A 53 -22.88 -12.98 3.99
N LEU A 54 -23.79 -12.25 4.64
CA LEU A 54 -23.66 -10.79 4.82
C LEU A 54 -22.66 -10.45 5.94
N LEU A 55 -22.51 -11.33 6.93
CA LEU A 55 -21.59 -11.16 8.05
C LEU A 55 -20.14 -11.59 7.73
N LEU A 56 -19.96 -12.42 6.71
CA LEU A 56 -18.67 -12.85 6.18
C LEU A 56 -18.48 -12.29 4.75
N PRO A 57 -18.15 -10.99 4.59
CA PRO A 57 -18.12 -10.31 3.29
C PRO A 57 -16.85 -10.66 2.50
N TRP A 58 -16.60 -11.95 2.28
CA TRP A 58 -15.53 -12.43 1.41
C TRP A 58 -16.08 -12.73 0.02
N GLU A 59 -15.51 -12.08 -1.00
CA GLU A 59 -15.92 -12.30 -2.40
C GLU A 59 -15.53 -13.68 -2.92
N GLU A 60 -14.52 -14.31 -2.32
CA GLU A 60 -13.98 -15.60 -2.76
C GLU A 60 -14.67 -16.77 -2.04
N GLU A 61 -14.85 -17.89 -2.75
CA GLU A 61 -15.33 -19.12 -2.11
C GLU A 61 -14.29 -19.65 -1.11
N HIS A 62 -14.75 -20.03 0.07
CA HIS A 62 -13.87 -20.37 1.18
C HIS A 62 -14.42 -21.55 2.00
N VAL A 63 -13.50 -22.31 2.60
CA VAL A 63 -13.80 -23.32 3.61
C VAL A 63 -13.37 -22.76 4.96
N LEU A 64 -14.29 -22.70 5.91
CA LEU A 64 -14.04 -22.21 7.26
C LEU A 64 -13.41 -23.34 8.09
N ALA A 65 -12.36 -23.00 8.83
CA ALA A 65 -11.77 -23.91 9.81
C ALA A 65 -11.34 -23.11 11.04
N TYR A 66 -11.63 -23.64 12.22
CA TYR A 66 -11.23 -23.05 13.49
C TYR A 66 -10.24 -23.95 14.21
N THR A 67 -9.38 -23.37 15.04
CA THR A 67 -8.42 -24.11 15.87
C THR A 67 -8.91 -24.39 17.28
N CYS A 68 -10.07 -23.85 17.67
CA CYS A 68 -10.76 -24.20 18.90
C CYS A 68 -12.27 -24.28 18.67
N ALA A 69 -12.91 -25.31 19.23
CA ALA A 69 -14.36 -25.51 19.12
C ALA A 69 -15.17 -24.47 19.92
N GLU A 70 -14.62 -23.97 21.03
CA GLU A 70 -15.24 -22.94 21.86
C GLU A 70 -15.25 -21.61 21.11
N THR A 71 -14.11 -21.16 20.59
CA THR A 71 -14.02 -19.91 19.81
C THR A 71 -14.77 -19.99 18.48
N LEU A 72 -14.86 -21.16 17.85
CA LEU A 72 -15.77 -21.40 16.71
C LEU A 72 -17.22 -21.06 17.09
N SER A 73 -17.66 -21.59 18.23
CA SER A 73 -19.05 -21.43 18.70
C SER A 73 -19.33 -19.97 19.07
N ASP A 74 -18.36 -19.29 19.69
CA ASP A 74 -18.47 -17.87 20.02
C ASP A 74 -18.48 -16.97 18.77
N ALA A 75 -17.64 -17.27 17.78
CA ALA A 75 -17.51 -16.47 16.56
C ALA A 75 -18.73 -16.61 15.63
N LEU A 76 -19.28 -17.82 15.50
CA LEU A 76 -20.43 -18.08 14.63
C LEU A 76 -21.77 -17.94 15.34
N GLY A 77 -21.79 -17.97 16.68
CA GLY A 77 -23.01 -17.84 17.48
C GLY A 77 -24.13 -18.79 17.00
N PRO A 78 -25.30 -18.26 16.59
CA PRO A 78 -26.43 -19.09 16.17
C PRO A 78 -26.26 -19.72 14.77
N TYR A 79 -25.21 -19.38 14.02
CA TYR A 79 -25.03 -19.83 12.63
C TYR A 79 -24.33 -21.19 12.51
N THR A 80 -24.18 -21.92 13.62
CA THR A 80 -23.62 -23.27 13.60
C THR A 80 -24.30 -24.18 14.61
N ASP A 81 -24.67 -25.39 14.17
CA ASP A 81 -25.30 -26.42 15.01
C ASP A 81 -24.29 -27.49 15.46
N GLY A 82 -23.00 -27.28 15.20
CA GLY A 82 -21.93 -28.20 15.52
C GLY A 82 -20.76 -28.11 14.55
N TYR A 83 -19.79 -29.00 14.69
CA TYR A 83 -18.59 -29.01 13.87
C TYR A 83 -18.14 -30.44 13.54
N THR A 84 -17.34 -30.56 12.49
CA THR A 84 -16.59 -31.78 12.18
C THR A 84 -15.12 -31.54 12.49
N GLU A 85 -14.52 -32.41 13.29
CA GLU A 85 -13.08 -32.38 13.57
C GLU A 85 -12.30 -33.04 12.43
N THR A 86 -11.20 -32.42 12.01
CA THR A 86 -10.28 -32.90 10.98
C THR A 86 -8.85 -32.45 11.29
N THR A 87 -7.92 -32.73 10.39
CA THR A 87 -6.56 -32.16 10.41
C THR A 87 -6.30 -31.39 9.12
N TYR A 88 -5.34 -30.48 9.15
CA TYR A 88 -4.93 -29.78 7.93
C TYR A 88 -4.51 -30.77 6.82
N ALA A 89 -3.78 -31.84 7.15
CA ALA A 89 -3.34 -32.84 6.17
C ALA A 89 -4.51 -33.57 5.51
N ALA A 90 -5.52 -33.97 6.29
CA ALA A 90 -6.73 -34.61 5.75
C ALA A 90 -7.55 -33.63 4.90
N LEU A 91 -7.65 -32.37 5.34
CA LEU A 91 -8.35 -31.31 4.62
C LEU A 91 -7.67 -31.00 3.27
N ALA A 92 -6.35 -30.86 3.26
CA ALA A 92 -5.56 -30.62 2.05
C ALA A 92 -5.65 -31.80 1.06
N ALA A 93 -5.66 -33.05 1.55
CA ALA A 93 -5.82 -34.22 0.71
C ALA A 93 -7.22 -34.33 0.06
N ALA A 94 -8.26 -33.82 0.72
CA ALA A 94 -9.63 -33.78 0.21
C ALA A 94 -9.94 -32.50 -0.59
N TRP A 95 -8.97 -31.59 -0.73
CA TRP A 95 -9.19 -30.31 -1.37
C TRP A 95 -9.41 -30.47 -2.89
N PRO A 96 -10.38 -29.78 -3.50
CA PRO A 96 -10.64 -29.96 -4.93
C PRO A 96 -9.47 -29.48 -5.79
N GLU A 97 -9.03 -30.33 -6.72
CA GLU A 97 -7.89 -30.03 -7.59
C GLU A 97 -8.19 -28.83 -8.51
N GLY A 98 -7.24 -27.89 -8.60
CA GLY A 98 -7.37 -26.68 -9.43
C GLY A 98 -8.40 -25.66 -8.92
N SER A 99 -8.89 -25.81 -7.69
CA SER A 99 -9.87 -24.91 -7.11
C SER A 99 -9.29 -23.56 -6.71
N ALA A 100 -10.09 -22.50 -6.88
CA ALA A 100 -9.81 -21.17 -6.35
C ALA A 100 -10.20 -21.01 -4.87
N LEU A 101 -10.72 -22.06 -4.22
CA LEU A 101 -11.15 -22.05 -2.82
C LEU A 101 -10.01 -21.62 -1.89
N LYS A 102 -10.32 -20.72 -0.96
CA LYS A 102 -9.45 -20.37 0.15
C LYS A 102 -9.77 -21.17 1.40
N LEU A 103 -8.75 -21.43 2.21
CA LEU A 103 -8.92 -21.80 3.60
C LEU A 103 -9.06 -20.51 4.41
N ALA A 104 -10.20 -20.34 5.09
CA ALA A 104 -10.41 -19.28 6.05
C ALA A 104 -10.19 -19.84 7.46
N LEU A 105 -8.99 -19.64 8.00
CA LEU A 105 -8.64 -20.01 9.36
C LEU A 105 -9.15 -18.97 10.34
N ASN A 106 -9.84 -19.42 11.39
CA ASN A 106 -10.34 -18.61 12.49
C ASN A 106 -11.07 -17.32 12.06
N PRO A 107 -12.05 -17.37 11.13
CA PRO A 107 -12.84 -16.20 10.72
C PRO A 107 -13.32 -15.37 11.90
N GLY A 108 -13.24 -14.05 11.79
CA GLY A 108 -13.77 -13.14 12.81
C GLY A 108 -12.96 -13.08 14.11
N LEU A 109 -11.82 -13.78 14.20
CA LEU A 109 -10.90 -13.72 15.33
C LEU A 109 -9.66 -12.88 14.98
N PRO A 110 -8.94 -12.29 15.96
CA PRO A 110 -7.67 -11.57 15.73
C PRO A 110 -6.56 -12.42 15.10
N ILE A 111 -6.70 -13.74 15.14
CA ILE A 111 -5.80 -14.72 14.54
C ILE A 111 -6.30 -15.25 13.18
N ALA A 112 -7.24 -14.53 12.56
CA ALA A 112 -7.83 -14.90 11.28
C ALA A 112 -6.79 -14.87 10.14
N ALA A 113 -6.89 -15.83 9.23
CA ALA A 113 -6.12 -15.81 7.99
C ALA A 113 -6.93 -16.44 6.85
N ALA A 114 -6.94 -15.79 5.69
CA ALA A 114 -7.54 -16.33 4.46
C ALA A 114 -6.43 -16.58 3.43
N LEU A 115 -6.21 -17.83 3.06
CA LEU A 115 -5.08 -18.23 2.23
C LEU A 115 -5.39 -19.46 1.37
N PRO A 116 -4.73 -19.63 0.21
CA PRO A 116 -4.79 -20.89 -0.54
C PRO A 116 -4.40 -22.07 0.35
N ILE A 117 -4.97 -23.26 0.10
CA ILE A 117 -4.72 -24.41 0.97
C ILE A 117 -3.23 -24.69 1.10
N GLU A 118 -2.47 -24.67 0.01
CA GLU A 118 -1.03 -24.94 -0.06
C GLU A 118 -0.14 -23.93 0.69
N ALA A 119 -0.67 -22.74 1.01
CA ALA A 119 0.13 -21.65 1.57
C ALA A 119 0.67 -21.97 2.98
N ILE A 120 0.00 -22.83 3.76
CA ILE A 120 0.51 -23.27 5.06
C ILE A 120 1.80 -24.07 4.89
N HIS A 121 1.91 -24.92 3.87
CA HIS A 121 3.17 -25.62 3.56
C HIS A 121 4.26 -24.64 3.09
N ASP A 122 3.91 -23.67 2.24
CA ASP A 122 4.85 -22.63 1.80
C ASP A 122 5.44 -21.85 2.99
N LEU A 123 4.61 -21.53 3.99
CA LEU A 123 5.01 -20.84 5.21
C LEU A 123 5.94 -21.72 6.07
N ALA A 124 5.61 -23.00 6.24
CA ALA A 124 6.44 -23.94 7.00
C ALA A 124 7.84 -24.13 6.38
N GLU A 125 7.93 -24.06 5.05
CA GLU A 125 9.19 -24.19 4.29
C GLU A 125 9.92 -22.84 4.11
N GLY A 126 9.34 -21.73 4.58
CA GLY A 126 9.91 -20.39 4.41
C GLY A 126 9.87 -19.87 2.97
N ARG A 127 9.07 -20.49 2.08
CA ARG A 127 8.82 -20.01 0.71
C ARG A 127 7.84 -18.84 0.66
N ARG A 128 7.11 -18.61 1.76
CA ARG A 128 6.19 -17.49 1.97
C ARG A 128 6.46 -16.88 3.34
N SER A 129 6.20 -15.59 3.50
CA SER A 129 6.16 -14.91 4.80
C SER A 129 4.72 -14.61 5.20
N LEU A 130 4.41 -14.70 6.49
CA LEU A 130 3.23 -14.03 7.04
C LEU A 130 3.54 -12.56 7.22
N ILE A 131 2.53 -11.74 6.99
CA ILE A 131 2.59 -10.28 7.16
C ILE A 131 1.32 -9.91 7.92
N PRO A 132 1.42 -9.28 9.10
CA PRO A 132 0.27 -8.73 9.80
C PRO A 132 -0.51 -7.78 8.90
N SER A 133 -1.84 -7.72 9.04
CA SER A 133 -2.69 -6.90 8.17
C SER A 133 -2.33 -5.41 8.18
N GLU A 134 -1.89 -4.90 9.32
CA GLU A 134 -1.45 -3.50 9.48
C GLU A 134 -0.19 -3.20 8.63
N ASP A 135 0.70 -4.19 8.47
CA ASP A 135 1.93 -4.05 7.68
C ASP A 135 1.68 -4.26 6.17
N VAL A 136 0.55 -4.88 5.78
CA VAL A 136 0.21 -5.12 4.37
C VAL A 136 0.06 -3.81 3.61
N GLU A 137 -0.66 -2.83 4.18
CA GLU A 137 -0.87 -1.53 3.54
C GLU A 137 0.46 -0.82 3.30
N GLN A 138 1.31 -0.77 4.33
CA GLN A 138 2.62 -0.15 4.24
C GLN A 138 3.51 -0.84 3.19
N LEU A 139 3.52 -2.17 3.14
CA LEU A 139 4.29 -2.91 2.15
C LEU A 139 3.77 -2.69 0.72
N VAL A 140 2.45 -2.66 0.53
CA VAL A 140 1.84 -2.37 -0.78
C VAL A 140 2.25 -0.98 -1.25
N LEU A 141 2.19 0.02 -0.37
CA LEU A 141 2.64 1.38 -0.66
C LEU A 141 4.14 1.43 -1.00
N ASP A 142 4.98 0.74 -0.24
CA ASP A 142 6.42 0.67 -0.49
C ASP A 142 6.76 0.01 -1.83
N GLU A 143 6.05 -1.07 -2.19
CA GLU A 143 6.22 -1.73 -3.47
C GLU A 143 5.73 -0.86 -4.63
N LEU A 144 4.59 -0.18 -4.47
CA LEU A 144 4.09 0.78 -5.44
C LEU A 144 5.10 1.93 -5.67
N ARG A 145 5.69 2.47 -4.60
CA ARG A 145 6.75 3.49 -4.69
C ARG A 145 7.96 2.98 -5.46
N LYS A 146 8.42 1.75 -5.20
CA LYS A 146 9.52 1.13 -5.98
C LYS A 146 9.17 1.01 -7.46
N GLN A 147 7.94 0.61 -7.79
CA GLN A 147 7.49 0.50 -9.18
C GLN A 147 7.42 1.86 -9.88
N ILE A 148 6.92 2.89 -9.19
CA ILE A 148 6.90 4.28 -9.69
C ILE A 148 8.33 4.74 -10.01
N ARG A 149 9.27 4.55 -9.07
CA ARG A 149 10.69 4.88 -9.24
C ARG A 149 11.29 4.17 -10.46
N ALA A 150 11.12 2.85 -10.52
CA ALA A 150 11.68 2.03 -11.60
C ALA A 150 11.12 2.44 -12.97
N SER A 151 9.83 2.74 -13.03
CA SER A 151 9.13 3.21 -14.23
C SER A 151 9.64 4.57 -14.68
N ALA A 152 9.80 5.52 -13.75
CA ALA A 152 10.35 6.84 -14.04
C ALA A 152 11.77 6.74 -14.57
N LEU A 153 12.68 6.04 -13.87
CA LEU A 153 14.07 5.88 -14.30
C LEU A 153 14.21 5.20 -15.67
N THR A 154 13.40 4.16 -15.92
CA THR A 154 13.37 3.47 -17.21
C THR A 154 12.92 4.41 -18.33
N ALA A 155 11.84 5.16 -18.12
CA ALA A 155 11.32 6.12 -19.10
C ALA A 155 12.28 7.30 -19.35
N LEU A 156 13.09 7.65 -18.35
CA LEU A 156 14.18 8.62 -18.46
C LEU A 156 15.44 8.04 -19.11
N GLY A 157 15.47 6.75 -19.47
CA GLY A 157 16.63 6.12 -20.12
C GLY A 157 17.79 5.80 -19.18
N CYS A 158 17.57 5.83 -17.87
CA CYS A 158 18.56 5.45 -16.85
C CYS A 158 18.38 3.98 -16.42
N GLY A 159 19.30 3.11 -16.85
CA GLY A 159 19.25 1.67 -16.55
C GLY A 159 19.65 1.25 -15.12
N ARG A 160 20.14 2.17 -14.28
CA ARG A 160 20.42 1.98 -12.85
C ARG A 160 20.65 3.34 -12.22
N ALA A 161 20.02 3.61 -11.07
CA ALA A 161 20.22 4.83 -10.29
C ALA A 161 21.71 5.03 -10.02
N ALA A 162 22.31 6.05 -10.64
CA ALA A 162 23.61 6.52 -10.22
C ALA A 162 23.37 7.32 -8.94
N VAL A 163 23.73 6.73 -7.78
CA VAL A 163 23.87 7.50 -6.54
C VAL A 163 25.02 8.47 -6.78
N LEU A 164 24.68 9.69 -7.17
CA LEU A 164 25.63 10.77 -7.40
C LEU A 164 25.59 11.66 -6.16
N VAL A 165 26.59 11.51 -5.30
CA VAL A 165 26.86 12.49 -4.24
C VAL A 165 26.93 13.88 -4.88
N SER A 166 26.04 14.78 -4.46
CA SER A 166 25.77 16.06 -5.12
C SER A 166 26.16 17.25 -4.25
N VAL A 167 26.76 18.28 -4.88
CA VAL A 167 26.70 19.65 -4.36
C VAL A 167 25.36 20.23 -4.83
N PRO A 168 24.50 20.79 -3.94
CA PRO A 168 23.20 21.30 -4.33
C PRO A 168 23.26 22.31 -5.48
N GLY A 169 22.52 22.06 -6.56
CA GLY A 169 22.44 22.94 -7.73
C GLY A 169 21.42 24.06 -7.62
N SER A 170 20.56 24.05 -6.60
CA SER A 170 19.56 25.10 -6.33
C SER A 170 19.35 25.31 -4.81
N PRO A 171 18.76 26.44 -4.39
CA PRO A 171 18.34 26.65 -3.00
C PRO A 171 17.34 25.60 -2.52
N LEU A 172 16.45 25.13 -3.39
CA LEU A 172 15.50 24.05 -3.09
C LEU A 172 16.26 22.75 -2.81
N GLU A 173 17.16 22.33 -3.72
CA GLU A 173 17.95 21.10 -3.55
C GLU A 173 18.76 21.12 -2.23
N ALA A 174 19.31 22.29 -1.88
CA ALA A 174 20.05 22.47 -0.63
C ALA A 174 19.15 22.32 0.60
N ALA A 175 17.94 22.91 0.56
CA ALA A 175 16.97 22.80 1.64
C ALA A 175 16.45 21.36 1.81
N LEU A 176 16.14 20.67 0.71
CA LEU A 176 15.71 19.27 0.75
C LEU A 176 16.81 18.36 1.29
N THR A 177 18.05 18.56 0.87
CA THR A 177 19.20 17.77 1.35
C THR A 177 19.44 17.99 2.85
N GLU A 178 19.35 19.24 3.32
CA GLU A 178 19.49 19.55 4.74
C GLU A 178 18.34 18.96 5.57
N ALA A 179 17.11 18.99 5.05
CA ALA A 179 15.95 18.40 5.69
C ALA A 179 16.10 16.87 5.82
N VAL A 180 16.49 16.17 4.75
CA VAL A 180 16.78 14.72 4.77
C VAL A 180 17.88 14.40 5.77
N ARG A 181 18.97 15.18 5.78
CA ARG A 181 20.09 14.99 6.73
C ARG A 181 19.67 15.11 8.20
N ARG A 182 18.65 15.94 8.47
CA ARG A 182 18.10 16.16 9.81
C ARG A 182 16.91 15.27 10.14
N GLU A 183 16.46 14.44 9.20
CA GLU A 183 15.19 13.70 9.28
C GLU A 183 13.98 14.64 9.53
N ASP A 184 14.08 15.88 9.04
CA ASP A 184 13.11 16.96 9.23
C ASP A 184 12.05 16.93 8.11
N HIS A 185 11.00 16.14 8.34
CA HIS A 185 9.92 15.94 7.38
C HIS A 185 9.11 17.23 7.14
N ASP A 186 8.85 18.00 8.20
CA ASP A 186 8.12 19.28 8.10
C ASP A 186 8.94 20.32 7.33
N GLY A 187 10.25 20.40 7.62
CA GLY A 187 11.18 21.24 6.88
C GLY A 187 11.31 20.85 5.40
N TYR A 188 11.27 19.54 5.10
CA TYR A 188 11.27 19.04 3.72
C TYR A 188 10.03 19.51 2.96
N LEU A 189 8.84 19.31 3.53
CA LEU A 189 7.59 19.72 2.89
C LEU A 189 7.50 21.24 2.77
N ALA A 190 7.89 21.99 3.81
CA ALA A 190 7.93 23.44 3.75
C ALA A 190 8.88 23.96 2.66
N ALA A 191 10.06 23.35 2.51
CA ALA A 191 11.00 23.70 1.45
C ALA A 191 10.41 23.42 0.06
N LEU A 192 9.79 22.26 -0.14
CA LEU A 192 9.14 21.89 -1.40
C LEU A 192 7.99 22.85 -1.74
N MET A 193 7.13 23.16 -0.77
CA MET A 193 5.98 24.04 -0.94
C MET A 193 6.36 25.48 -1.32
N ASN A 194 7.47 25.98 -0.79
CA ASN A 194 7.98 27.32 -1.11
C ASN A 194 8.97 27.33 -2.29
N GLY A 195 9.28 26.16 -2.85
CA GLY A 195 10.29 25.98 -3.87
C GLY A 195 9.74 26.06 -5.30
N GLU A 196 10.65 26.33 -6.23
CA GLU A 196 10.43 26.11 -7.65
C GLU A 196 11.01 24.76 -8.06
N VAL A 197 10.24 24.00 -8.83
CA VAL A 197 10.60 22.70 -9.35
C VAL A 197 10.61 22.72 -10.87
N VAL A 198 11.39 21.81 -11.45
CA VAL A 198 11.49 21.60 -12.88
C VAL A 198 10.58 20.45 -13.27
N ALA A 199 9.49 20.75 -13.97
CA ALA A 199 8.56 19.77 -14.50
C ALA A 199 8.91 19.40 -15.94
N LEU A 200 8.93 18.10 -16.25
CA LEU A 200 9.13 17.64 -17.62
C LEU A 200 7.88 17.84 -18.48
N THR A 201 8.12 18.20 -19.74
CA THR A 201 7.06 18.35 -20.74
C THR A 201 7.32 17.53 -22.00
N SER A 202 6.24 17.19 -22.70
CA SER A 202 6.30 16.42 -23.95
C SER A 202 6.74 17.28 -25.14
N ARG A 203 6.60 18.61 -25.03
CA ARG A 203 6.99 19.62 -26.03
C ARG A 203 7.35 20.93 -25.32
N PRO A 204 8.03 21.89 -26.00
CA PRO A 204 8.28 23.21 -25.44
C PRO A 204 6.99 23.90 -25.00
N VAL A 205 7.02 24.51 -23.82
CA VAL A 205 5.89 25.27 -23.26
C VAL A 205 5.97 26.72 -23.75
N PRO A 206 4.89 27.26 -24.33
CA PRO A 206 4.83 28.67 -24.69
C PRO A 206 5.04 29.59 -23.47
N PRO A 207 5.69 30.75 -23.62
CA PRO A 207 5.83 31.72 -22.53
C PRO A 207 4.46 32.10 -21.94
N GLY A 208 4.35 32.05 -20.61
CA GLY A 208 3.13 32.41 -19.87
C GLY A 208 2.05 31.32 -19.79
N MET A 209 2.23 30.16 -20.42
CA MET A 209 1.35 29.01 -20.24
C MET A 209 1.60 28.36 -18.86
N THR A 210 0.57 28.26 -18.04
CA THR A 210 0.61 27.66 -16.70
C THR A 210 0.19 26.19 -16.73
N PRO A 211 0.55 25.38 -15.72
CA PRO A 211 0.12 23.98 -15.61
C PRO A 211 -1.39 23.77 -15.71
N GLY A 212 -2.21 24.69 -15.18
CA GLY A 212 -3.68 24.64 -15.29
C GLY A 212 -4.27 25.08 -16.63
N ALA A 213 -3.45 25.49 -17.59
CA ALA A 213 -3.94 25.84 -18.92
C ALA A 213 -4.37 24.60 -19.70
N ASP A 214 -5.50 24.70 -20.40
CA ASP A 214 -5.96 23.64 -21.30
C ASP A 214 -4.86 23.26 -22.31
N GLY A 215 -4.55 21.96 -22.37
CA GLY A 215 -3.52 21.43 -23.27
C GLY A 215 -2.08 21.64 -22.80
N PHE A 216 -1.85 21.93 -21.51
CA PHE A 216 -0.52 21.92 -20.92
C PHE A 216 0.20 20.60 -21.23
N PRO A 217 1.42 20.62 -21.77
CA PRO A 217 2.07 19.44 -22.34
C PRO A 217 2.78 18.60 -21.28
N TRP A 218 2.05 18.13 -20.26
CA TRP A 218 2.59 17.22 -19.26
C TRP A 218 3.36 16.07 -19.91
N ARG A 219 4.54 15.77 -19.39
CA ARG A 219 5.24 14.54 -19.76
C ARG A 219 4.84 13.44 -18.79
N ILE A 220 4.02 12.53 -19.29
CA ILE A 220 3.60 11.36 -18.53
C ILE A 220 4.62 10.23 -18.75
N LEU A 221 5.24 9.80 -17.67
CA LEU A 221 6.11 8.62 -17.59
C LEU A 221 5.30 7.42 -17.09
N GLY A 222 5.95 6.25 -17.10
CA GLY A 222 5.33 5.01 -16.62
C GLY A 222 4.36 4.38 -17.62
N THR A 223 3.33 3.71 -17.10
CA THR A 223 2.35 2.98 -17.92
C THR A 223 1.00 3.67 -17.89
N PRO A 224 0.09 3.41 -18.84
CA PRO A 224 -1.27 3.97 -18.79
C PRO A 224 -2.05 3.62 -17.50
N ARG A 225 -1.66 2.55 -16.79
CA ARG A 225 -2.28 2.14 -15.52
C ARG A 225 -1.63 2.77 -14.29
N SER A 226 -0.42 3.30 -14.43
CA SER A 226 0.33 3.94 -13.36
C SER A 226 1.11 5.10 -13.99
N PRO A 227 0.41 6.20 -14.34
CA PRO A 227 1.03 7.36 -14.93
C PRO A 227 1.82 8.12 -13.86
N VAL A 228 3.04 8.53 -14.22
CA VAL A 228 3.97 9.20 -13.30
C VAL A 228 4.40 10.53 -13.91
N ILE A 229 4.36 11.59 -13.12
CA ILE A 229 4.93 12.89 -13.48
C ILE A 229 6.20 13.07 -12.66
N ALA A 230 7.34 13.13 -13.36
CA ALA A 230 8.62 13.38 -12.73
C ALA A 230 8.88 14.88 -12.58
N LEU A 231 9.24 15.28 -11.37
CA LEU A 231 9.70 16.63 -11.05
C LEU A 231 11.16 16.56 -10.62
N PHE A 232 11.85 17.69 -10.77
CA PHE A 232 13.23 17.82 -10.33
C PHE A 232 13.43 19.08 -9.50
N SER A 233 14.24 18.99 -8.45
CA SER A 233 14.62 20.14 -7.61
C SER A 233 15.50 21.17 -8.35
N SER A 234 16.12 20.77 -9.46
CA SER A 234 16.91 21.64 -10.32
C SER A 234 17.08 21.05 -11.73
N THR A 235 17.43 21.88 -12.71
CA THR A 235 17.83 21.39 -14.05
C THR A 235 19.11 20.56 -13.98
N ALA A 236 20.00 20.85 -13.03
CA ALA A 236 21.18 20.03 -12.77
C ALA A 236 20.80 18.62 -12.29
N THR A 237 19.73 18.45 -11.49
CA THR A 237 19.22 17.12 -11.13
C THR A 237 18.61 16.40 -12.32
N LEU A 238 17.83 17.09 -13.15
CA LEU A 238 17.30 16.54 -14.39
C LEU A 238 18.42 16.02 -15.31
N ASP A 239 19.43 16.85 -15.59
CA ASP A 239 20.53 16.55 -16.51
C ASP A 239 21.41 15.37 -16.07
N ARG A 240 21.32 14.97 -14.80
CA ARG A 240 22.03 13.81 -14.24
C ARG A 240 21.33 12.48 -14.51
N VAL A 241 20.00 12.49 -14.61
CA VAL A 241 19.18 11.27 -14.70
C VAL A 241 18.36 11.17 -15.99
N ALA A 242 18.40 12.19 -16.84
CA ALA A 242 17.75 12.18 -18.14
C ALA A 242 18.75 12.57 -19.24
N PRO A 243 18.59 12.04 -20.47
CA PRO A 243 19.33 12.51 -21.63
C PRO A 243 19.15 14.01 -21.81
N GLN A 244 20.25 14.68 -22.20
CA GLN A 244 20.27 16.11 -22.50
C GLN A 244 19.18 16.51 -23.51
N GLY A 245 18.60 17.70 -23.31
CA GLY A 245 17.61 18.27 -24.22
C GLY A 245 16.15 17.91 -23.94
N GLN A 246 15.82 17.40 -22.74
CA GLN A 246 14.41 17.25 -22.35
C GLN A 246 13.71 18.61 -22.29
N HIS A 247 12.50 18.68 -22.85
CA HIS A 247 11.63 19.83 -22.64
C HIS A 247 11.18 19.87 -21.18
N HIS A 248 11.32 21.04 -20.57
CA HIS A 248 10.97 21.27 -19.19
C HIS A 248 10.56 22.72 -18.97
N VAL A 249 9.97 22.97 -17.81
CA VAL A 249 9.54 24.28 -17.32
C VAL A 249 9.82 24.35 -15.83
N THR A 250 10.31 25.49 -15.37
CA THR A 250 10.48 25.79 -13.94
C THR A 250 9.26 26.54 -13.46
N VAL A 251 8.60 26.01 -12.43
CA VAL A 251 7.38 26.59 -11.85
C VAL A 251 7.36 26.39 -10.33
N PRO A 252 6.65 27.25 -9.57
CA PRO A 252 6.40 27.00 -8.15
C PRO A 252 5.70 25.66 -7.95
N PHE A 253 6.14 24.87 -6.97
CA PHE A 253 5.50 23.58 -6.66
C PHE A 253 4.02 23.73 -6.31
N LEU A 254 3.67 24.80 -5.59
CA LEU A 254 2.28 25.15 -5.28
C LEU A 254 1.39 25.31 -6.53
N ALA A 255 1.91 25.87 -7.62
CA ALA A 255 1.16 26.02 -8.86
C ALA A 255 0.89 24.65 -9.51
N LEU A 256 1.88 23.75 -9.50
CA LEU A 256 1.69 22.37 -9.97
C LEU A 256 0.72 21.60 -9.09
N LEU A 257 0.78 21.77 -7.78
CA LEU A 257 -0.10 21.09 -6.84
C LEU A 257 -1.55 21.50 -7.05
N ALA A 258 -1.82 22.79 -7.25
CA ALA A 258 -3.17 23.29 -7.54
C ALA A 258 -3.73 22.69 -8.84
N ASP A 259 -2.91 22.67 -9.88
CA ASP A 259 -3.28 22.28 -11.24
C ASP A 259 -2.84 20.85 -11.61
N TRP A 260 -2.68 19.98 -10.61
CA TRP A 260 -2.24 18.60 -10.85
C TRP A 260 -3.27 17.86 -11.72
N PRO A 261 -2.86 17.07 -12.73
CA PRO A 261 -3.77 16.61 -13.78
C PRO A 261 -5.00 15.84 -13.29
N ASP A 262 -4.78 14.79 -12.50
CA ASP A 262 -5.84 14.03 -11.84
C ASP A 262 -5.25 13.12 -10.72
N GLU A 263 -6.13 12.43 -9.99
CA GLU A 263 -5.80 11.55 -8.86
C GLU A 263 -5.11 10.24 -9.25
N ASN A 264 -4.95 9.95 -10.55
CA ASN A 264 -4.26 8.76 -11.03
C ASN A 264 -2.76 9.02 -11.27
N HIS A 265 -2.35 10.29 -11.35
CA HIS A 265 -0.98 10.68 -11.64
C HIS A 265 -0.13 10.74 -10.37
N ALA A 266 0.82 9.81 -10.24
CA ALA A 266 1.80 9.85 -9.17
C ALA A 266 2.84 10.94 -9.39
N LEU A 267 3.31 11.55 -8.31
CA LEU A 267 4.48 12.41 -8.30
C LEU A 267 5.73 11.58 -7.98
N CYS A 268 6.80 11.78 -8.74
CA CYS A 268 8.14 11.32 -8.38
C CYS A 268 9.13 12.50 -8.50
N LEU A 269 9.49 13.09 -7.36
CA LEU A 269 10.48 14.16 -7.28
C LEU A 269 11.88 13.56 -7.19
N ASP A 270 12.81 14.07 -8.00
CA ASP A 270 14.21 13.64 -8.07
C ASP A 270 14.38 12.10 -8.11
N PRO A 271 13.81 11.40 -9.13
CA PRO A 271 13.87 9.94 -9.20
C PRO A 271 15.30 9.39 -9.02
N GLY A 272 15.49 8.55 -8.00
CA GLY A 272 16.76 7.91 -7.66
C GLY A 272 17.76 8.77 -6.86
N ALA A 273 17.42 10.00 -6.48
CA ALA A 273 18.23 10.84 -5.60
C ALA A 273 18.00 10.52 -4.11
N GLU A 274 18.88 11.02 -3.23
CA GLU A 274 18.68 10.95 -1.77
C GLU A 274 17.50 11.81 -1.29
N THR A 275 17.19 12.89 -2.02
CA THR A 275 16.06 13.78 -1.76
C THR A 275 14.76 13.31 -2.41
N GLU A 276 14.68 12.07 -2.89
CA GLU A 276 13.52 11.59 -3.63
C GLU A 276 12.25 11.61 -2.76
N LEU A 277 11.15 12.10 -3.35
CA LEU A 277 9.80 11.95 -2.80
C LEU A 277 8.90 11.29 -3.83
N ILE A 278 8.17 10.25 -3.39
CA ILE A 278 7.13 9.61 -4.19
C ILE A 278 5.80 9.72 -3.48
N LEU A 279 4.86 10.41 -4.12
CA LEU A 279 3.47 10.48 -3.71
C LEU A 279 2.62 9.75 -4.75
N THR A 280 1.76 8.84 -4.29
CA THR A 280 0.72 8.24 -5.12
C THR A 280 -0.23 9.34 -5.59
N GLY A 281 -1.04 9.07 -6.61
CA GLY A 281 -2.01 10.07 -7.06
C GLY A 281 -3.03 10.44 -5.97
N GLU A 282 -3.46 9.47 -5.16
CA GLU A 282 -4.23 9.71 -3.92
C GLU A 282 -3.45 10.58 -2.92
N GLY A 283 -2.18 10.27 -2.66
CA GLY A 283 -1.34 11.07 -1.77
C GLY A 283 -1.15 12.51 -2.24
N MET A 284 -1.03 12.74 -3.54
CA MET A 284 -1.00 14.08 -4.14
C MET A 284 -2.30 14.85 -3.92
N TYR A 285 -3.44 14.17 -4.08
CA TYR A 285 -4.74 14.77 -3.84
C TYR A 285 -5.00 15.06 -2.36
N GLY A 286 -4.58 14.16 -1.47
CA GLY A 286 -4.60 14.38 -0.02
C GLY A 286 -3.77 15.60 0.36
N LEU A 287 -2.56 15.74 -0.18
CA LEU A 287 -1.71 16.92 0.02
C LEU A 287 -2.38 18.20 -0.50
N ARG A 288 -2.99 18.16 -1.69
CA ARG A 288 -3.72 19.31 -2.24
C ARG A 288 -4.88 19.75 -1.35
N ALA A 289 -5.66 18.79 -0.84
CA ALA A 289 -6.77 19.06 0.07
C ALA A 289 -6.31 19.67 1.40
N ALA A 290 -5.23 19.16 1.99
CA ALA A 290 -4.65 19.70 3.21
C ALA A 290 -4.20 21.15 3.04
N VAL A 291 -3.51 21.46 1.93
CA VAL A 291 -3.05 22.82 1.62
C VAL A 291 -4.22 23.78 1.39
N ALA A 292 -5.26 23.33 0.67
CA ALA A 292 -6.47 24.13 0.46
C ALA A 292 -7.19 24.45 1.78
N GLY A 293 -7.21 23.50 2.73
CA GLY A 293 -7.75 23.71 4.07
C GLY A 293 -7.03 24.81 4.85
N ILE A 294 -5.69 24.76 4.89
CA ILE A 294 -4.86 25.75 5.59
C ILE A 294 -5.09 27.17 5.03
N LEU A 295 -5.11 27.31 3.70
CA LEU A 295 -5.33 28.61 3.06
C LEU A 295 -6.74 29.17 3.31
N ALA A 296 -7.74 28.31 3.51
CA ALA A 296 -9.10 28.73 3.84
C ALA A 296 -9.22 29.20 5.31
N GLU A 297 -8.53 28.54 6.24
CA GLU A 297 -8.49 28.93 7.65
C GLU A 297 -7.79 30.29 7.84
N ASP A 298 -6.65 30.50 7.17
CA ASP A 298 -5.93 31.79 7.20
C ASP A 298 -6.79 32.96 6.66
N ALA A 299 -7.62 32.69 5.65
CA ALA A 299 -8.51 33.70 5.08
C ALA A 299 -9.67 34.09 6.01
N GLU A 300 -10.19 33.15 6.82
CA GLU A 300 -11.22 33.43 7.82
C GLU A 300 -10.68 34.21 9.02
N ASP A 301 -9.44 33.93 9.45
CA ASP A 301 -8.81 34.65 10.57
C ASP A 301 -8.39 36.08 10.21
N VAL A 302 -8.06 36.37 8.94
CA VAL A 302 -7.82 37.75 8.46
C VAL A 302 -9.13 38.54 8.31
N ALA A 303 -10.27 37.86 8.20
CA ALA A 303 -11.59 38.48 8.07
C ALA A 303 -12.27 38.81 9.42
N ARG A 304 -11.69 38.37 10.55
CA ARG A 304 -12.15 38.66 11.92
C ARG A 304 -11.39 39.82 12.55
#